data_AF-B4NXX1-F1
#
_entry.id   AF-B4NXX1-F1
#
_cell.length_a   1.000
_cell.length_b   1.000
_cell.length_c   1.000
_cell.angle_alpha   90.00
_cell.angle_beta   90.00
_cell.angle_gamma   90.00
#
_symmetry.space_group_name_H-M   'P 1'
#
loop_
_entity.id
_entity.type
_entity.pdbx_description
1 polymer ?
#
loop_
_entity_poly.entity_id
_entity_poly.type
_entity_poly.pdbx_seq_one_letter_code
_entity_poly.pdbx_strand_id
1 'polypeptide(L)'
;MPEPRSPMASFAESVLNVIDGPITWFRESIVEPNQQKQNWYHQRFRRVPTIDQCYTDDAVCRFEADQQFRRDRMVDNEIVNILRQRFEDCTLYEAPDHMVKCRPLFDQYEKATENWFIKYGDLGGYASAKTAYMKQKHRLIWERRHGPVGSGMKEEAAH
;
A
#
# COMPACT_ATOMS: atom_id res chain seq x y z
N MET A 1 31.45 -6.05 -16.77
CA MET A 1 30.83 -4.78 -17.22
C MET A 1 31.00 -4.67 -18.73
N PRO A 2 30.05 -4.08 -19.48
CA PRO A 2 30.25 -3.81 -20.91
C PRO A 2 31.49 -2.92 -21.11
N GLU A 3 32.25 -3.13 -22.18
CA GLU A 3 33.44 -2.31 -22.47
C GLU A 3 33.11 -0.82 -22.64
N PRO A 4 33.95 0.10 -22.13
CA PRO A 4 33.69 1.53 -22.17
C PRO A 4 33.71 2.03 -23.62
N ARG A 5 32.58 2.61 -24.05
CA ARG A 5 32.37 3.09 -25.43
C ARG A 5 33.04 4.45 -25.72
N SER A 6 33.55 5.16 -24.70
CA SER A 6 34.19 6.47 -24.83
C SER A 6 35.24 6.74 -23.73
N PRO A 7 36.20 7.67 -23.94
CA PRO A 7 37.22 8.01 -22.94
C PRO A 7 36.64 8.58 -21.64
N MET A 8 35.55 9.35 -21.73
CA MET A 8 34.85 9.87 -20.55
C MET A 8 34.16 8.76 -19.76
N ALA A 9 33.59 7.77 -20.46
CA ALA A 9 33.02 6.60 -19.80
C ALA A 9 34.11 5.78 -19.08
N SER A 10 35.28 5.61 -19.71
CA SER A 10 36.42 4.92 -19.09
C SER A 10 36.95 5.65 -17.83
N PHE A 11 36.97 6.98 -17.84
CA PHE A 11 37.33 7.77 -16.65
C PHE A 11 36.28 7.66 -15.53
N ALA A 12 34.99 7.75 -15.86
CA ALA A 12 33.93 7.61 -14.86
C ALA A 12 33.96 6.21 -14.22
N GLU A 13 34.18 5.17 -15.02
CA GLU A 13 34.29 3.79 -14.54
C GLU A 13 35.53 3.59 -13.63
N SER A 14 36.66 4.22 -13.96
CA SER A 14 37.85 4.14 -13.10
C SER A 14 37.65 4.82 -11.75
N VAL A 15 36.98 5.99 -11.72
CA VAL A 15 36.62 6.68 -10.47
C VAL A 15 35.65 5.85 -9.63
N LEU A 16 34.63 5.26 -10.26
CA LEU A 16 33.69 4.38 -9.57
C LEU A 16 34.39 3.16 -8.96
N ASN A 17 35.29 2.52 -9.71
CA ASN A 17 36.02 1.35 -9.23
C ASN A 17 36.97 1.67 -8.05
N VAL A 18 37.57 2.86 -8.05
CA VAL A 18 38.42 3.32 -6.93
C VAL A 18 37.61 3.51 -5.63
N ILE A 19 36.32 3.84 -5.74
CA ILE A 19 35.43 4.02 -4.58
C ILE A 19 34.75 2.71 -4.19
N ASP A 20 34.26 1.93 -5.16
CA ASP A 20 33.50 0.70 -4.91
C ASP A 20 34.39 -0.45 -4.42
N GLY A 21 35.64 -0.53 -4.92
CA GLY A 21 36.63 -1.53 -4.49
C GLY A 21 36.85 -1.60 -2.97
N PRO A 22 37.15 -0.48 -2.28
CA PRO A 22 37.31 -0.52 -0.83
C PRO A 22 36.00 -0.78 -0.08
N ILE A 23 34.84 -0.36 -0.61
CA ILE A 23 33.52 -0.59 0.01
C ILE A 23 33.14 -2.07 -0.05
N THR A 24 33.28 -2.69 -1.22
CA THR A 24 33.07 -4.13 -1.43
C THR A 24 34.02 -4.95 -0.58
N TRP A 25 35.31 -4.60 -0.56
CA TRP A 25 36.30 -5.25 0.32
C TRP A 25 35.89 -5.17 1.80
N PHE A 26 35.43 -4.00 2.28
CA PHE A 26 35.00 -3.83 3.67
C PHE A 26 33.76 -4.66 4.00
N ARG A 27 32.77 -4.69 3.09
CA ARG A 27 31.58 -5.52 3.23
C ARG A 27 31.94 -7.00 3.36
N GLU A 28 32.75 -7.52 2.45
CA GLU A 28 33.10 -8.94 2.39
C GLU A 28 34.07 -9.35 3.51
N SER A 29 35.04 -8.50 3.85
CA SER A 29 36.10 -8.86 4.81
C SER A 29 35.69 -8.63 6.26
N ILE A 30 34.84 -7.62 6.54
CA ILE A 30 34.52 -7.19 7.91
C ILE A 30 33.04 -7.41 8.25
N VAL A 31 32.12 -6.96 7.38
CA VAL A 31 30.68 -6.98 7.69
C VAL A 31 30.12 -8.40 7.62
N GLU A 32 30.33 -9.11 6.52
CA GLU A 32 29.74 -10.43 6.29
C GLU A 32 30.21 -11.51 7.28
N PRO A 33 31.50 -11.59 7.65
CA PRO A 33 31.98 -12.57 8.64
C PRO A 33 31.54 -12.23 10.07
N ASN A 34 31.36 -10.94 10.38
CA ASN A 34 30.91 -10.48 11.69
C ASN A 34 29.37 -10.48 11.84
N GLN A 35 28.64 -10.68 10.74
CA GLN A 35 27.18 -10.66 10.74
C GLN A 35 26.62 -11.93 11.40
N GLN A 36 26.04 -11.78 12.60
CA GLN A 36 25.29 -12.83 13.27
C GLN A 36 23.99 -13.12 12.51
N LYS A 37 23.97 -14.17 11.68
CA LYS A 37 22.78 -14.58 10.92
C LYS A 37 21.79 -15.28 11.85
N GLN A 38 20.92 -14.49 12.47
CA GLN A 38 19.79 -14.99 13.25
C GLN A 38 18.56 -15.13 12.36
N ASN A 39 17.81 -16.21 12.54
CA ASN A 39 16.57 -16.43 11.81
C ASN A 39 15.48 -15.53 12.38
N TRP A 40 14.83 -14.74 11.53
CA TRP A 40 13.64 -13.98 11.87
C TRP A 40 12.46 -14.51 11.05
N TYR A 41 11.27 -14.53 11.65
CA TYR A 41 10.06 -15.03 11.01
C TYR A 41 9.00 -13.93 10.97
N HIS A 42 8.22 -13.92 9.88
CA HIS A 42 7.08 -13.03 9.78
C HIS A 42 5.96 -13.49 10.72
N GLN A 43 5.46 -12.58 11.54
CA GLN A 43 4.35 -12.86 12.44
C GLN A 43 3.07 -13.14 11.63
N ARG A 44 2.44 -14.29 11.90
CA ARG A 44 1.17 -14.67 11.28
C ARG A 44 0.03 -14.55 12.30
N PHE A 45 -0.89 -13.62 12.05
CA PHE A 45 -2.12 -13.51 12.84
C PHE A 45 -3.22 -14.40 12.25
N ARG A 46 -3.88 -15.18 13.10
CA ARG A 46 -5.13 -15.86 12.73
C ARG A 46 -6.26 -14.85 12.62
N ARG A 47 -7.25 -15.14 11.77
CA ARG A 47 -8.47 -14.33 11.65
C ARG A 47 -9.34 -14.53 12.89
N VAL A 48 -9.97 -13.44 13.30
CA VAL A 48 -10.94 -13.32 14.40
C VAL A 48 -12.31 -13.06 13.75
N PRO A 49 -13.44 -13.42 14.39
CA PRO A 49 -14.76 -12.97 13.97
C PRO A 49 -14.82 -11.44 13.76
N THR A 50 -15.53 -11.03 12.72
CA THR A 50 -15.73 -9.61 12.38
C THR A 50 -16.83 -8.99 13.25
N ILE A 51 -16.90 -7.65 13.25
CA ILE A 51 -17.78 -6.88 14.15
C ILE A 51 -19.28 -7.16 13.96
N ASP A 52 -19.68 -7.68 12.80
CA ASP A 52 -21.04 -8.09 12.46
C ASP A 52 -21.48 -9.40 13.12
N GLN A 53 -20.52 -10.26 13.48
CA GLN A 53 -20.77 -11.54 14.14
C GLN A 53 -20.76 -11.43 15.67
N CYS A 54 -20.14 -10.38 16.21
CA CYS A 54 -20.09 -10.13 17.64
C CYS A 54 -21.45 -9.66 18.19
N TYR A 55 -21.78 -10.09 19.41
CA TYR A 55 -22.89 -9.53 20.17
C TYR A 55 -22.58 -8.08 20.62
N THR A 56 -23.63 -7.32 20.94
CA THR A 56 -23.50 -5.90 21.30
C THR A 56 -22.94 -5.68 22.70
N ASP A 57 -23.18 -6.62 23.61
CA ASP A 57 -22.74 -6.64 25.00
C ASP A 57 -21.33 -7.24 25.17
N ASP A 58 -20.93 -8.19 24.32
CA ASP A 58 -19.59 -8.79 24.35
C ASP A 58 -18.50 -7.75 24.02
N ALA A 59 -17.76 -7.32 25.04
CA ALA A 59 -16.65 -6.38 24.88
C ALA A 59 -15.37 -7.04 24.35
N VAL A 60 -15.18 -8.34 24.59
CA VAL A 60 -13.96 -9.06 24.20
C VAL A 60 -13.97 -9.30 22.69
N CYS A 61 -15.07 -9.81 22.13
CA CYS A 61 -15.21 -10.00 20.69
C CYS A 61 -15.03 -8.68 19.93
N ARG A 62 -15.64 -7.59 20.43
CA ARG A 62 -15.49 -6.25 19.83
C ARG A 62 -14.04 -5.76 19.88
N PHE A 63 -13.35 -5.97 20.99
CA PHE A 63 -11.95 -5.59 21.12
C PHE A 63 -11.06 -6.34 20.12
N GLU A 64 -11.20 -7.67 20.02
CA GLU A 64 -10.40 -8.46 19.08
C GLU A 64 -10.68 -8.08 17.62
N ALA A 65 -11.96 -7.84 17.27
CA ALA A 65 -12.36 -7.36 15.95
C ALA A 65 -11.77 -5.96 15.64
N ASP A 66 -11.77 -5.05 16.61
CA ASP A 66 -11.15 -3.72 16.47
C ASP A 66 -9.63 -3.82 16.28
N GLN A 67 -8.95 -4.73 17.00
CA GLN A 67 -7.52 -4.95 16.80
C GLN A 67 -7.22 -5.51 15.42
N GLN A 68 -8.04 -6.45 14.92
CA GLN A 68 -7.90 -6.94 13.55
C GLN A 68 -8.11 -5.82 12.53
N PHE A 69 -9.15 -5.00 12.70
CA PHE A 69 -9.43 -3.86 11.82
C PHE A 69 -8.26 -2.86 11.78
N ARG A 70 -7.64 -2.55 12.92
CA ARG A 70 -6.46 -1.67 12.98
C ARG A 70 -5.27 -2.25 12.23
N ARG A 71 -5.01 -3.55 12.37
CA ARG A 71 -3.94 -4.24 11.63
C ARG A 71 -4.21 -4.25 10.14
N ASP A 72 -5.42 -4.62 9.72
CA ASP A 72 -5.81 -4.63 8.31
C ASP A 72 -5.74 -3.20 7.72
N ARG A 73 -6.06 -2.15 8.48
CA ARG A 73 -5.87 -0.76 8.05
C ARG A 73 -4.40 -0.40 7.82
N MET A 74 -3.49 -0.82 8.71
CA MET A 74 -2.05 -0.60 8.52
C MET A 74 -1.55 -1.32 7.26
N VAL A 75 -2.00 -2.56 7.03
CA VAL A 75 -1.65 -3.30 5.81
C VAL A 75 -2.19 -2.60 4.56
N ASP A 76 -3.45 -2.15 4.57
CA ASP A 76 -4.06 -1.46 3.44
C ASP A 76 -3.37 -0.10 3.14
N ASN A 77 -2.89 0.61 4.17
CA ASN A 77 -2.07 1.81 3.99
C ASN A 77 -0.77 1.49 3.23
N GLU A 78 -0.07 0.42 3.62
CA GLU A 78 1.17 0.01 2.94
C GLU A 78 0.92 -0.49 1.52
N ILE A 79 -0.21 -1.14 1.25
CA ILE A 79 -0.59 -1.53 -0.12
C ILE A 79 -0.66 -0.29 -1.03
N VAL A 80 -1.35 0.77 -0.58
CA VAL A 80 -1.44 2.03 -1.34
C VAL A 80 -0.06 2.69 -1.48
N ASN A 81 0.75 2.66 -0.41
CA ASN A 81 2.10 3.21 -0.42
C ASN A 81 3.02 2.52 -1.46
N ILE A 82 2.98 1.18 -1.52
CA ILE A 82 3.73 0.39 -2.50
C ILE A 82 3.28 0.72 -3.94
N LEU A 83 1.99 0.85 -4.18
CA LEU A 83 1.47 1.21 -5.51
C LEU A 83 1.91 2.62 -5.92
N ARG A 84 1.94 3.56 -4.97
CA ARG A 84 2.48 4.91 -5.21
C ARG A 84 3.96 4.86 -5.58
N GLN A 85 4.78 4.14 -4.81
CA GLN A 85 6.22 4.00 -5.09
C GLN A 85 6.46 3.43 -6.50
N ARG A 86 5.71 2.40 -6.89
CA ARG A 86 5.80 1.82 -8.25
C ARG A 86 5.48 2.82 -9.34
N PHE A 87 4.48 3.68 -9.11
CA PHE A 87 4.16 4.73 -10.06
C PHE A 87 5.29 5.77 -10.13
N GLU A 88 5.79 6.24 -8.98
CA GLU A 88 6.91 7.20 -8.90
C GLU A 88 8.17 6.64 -9.59
N ASP A 89 8.54 5.39 -9.32
CA ASP A 89 9.68 4.71 -9.96
C ASP A 89 9.52 4.65 -11.49
N CYS A 90 8.32 4.32 -11.97
CA CYS A 90 8.04 4.31 -13.41
C CYS A 90 8.19 5.71 -14.01
N THR A 91 7.67 6.75 -13.34
CA THR A 91 7.77 8.12 -13.84
C THR A 91 9.22 8.61 -13.94
N LEU A 92 10.07 8.19 -13.00
CA LEU A 92 11.49 8.53 -13.01
C LEU A 92 12.24 7.80 -14.11
N TYR A 93 11.95 6.51 -14.34
CA TYR A 93 12.65 5.69 -15.32
C TYR A 93 12.25 6.01 -16.78
N GLU A 94 10.97 6.31 -17.03
CA GLU A 94 10.42 6.51 -18.37
C GLU A 94 10.36 7.99 -18.81
N ALA A 95 10.91 8.92 -18.03
CA ALA A 95 10.95 10.33 -18.42
C ALA A 95 11.75 10.50 -19.75
N PRO A 96 11.22 11.23 -20.75
CA PRO A 96 10.05 12.13 -20.71
C PRO A 96 8.68 11.49 -21.04
N ASP A 97 8.62 10.29 -21.61
CA ASP A 97 7.39 9.65 -22.13
C ASP A 97 6.52 8.93 -21.07
N HIS A 98 6.80 9.19 -19.79
CA HIS A 98 6.14 8.59 -18.62
C HIS A 98 4.59 8.63 -18.67
N MET A 99 4.00 9.67 -19.27
CA MET A 99 2.54 9.85 -19.34
C MET A 99 1.80 8.71 -20.05
N VAL A 100 2.42 8.12 -21.08
CA VAL A 100 1.81 7.02 -21.84
C VAL A 100 2.19 5.67 -21.23
N LYS A 101 3.48 5.49 -20.92
CA LYS A 101 3.99 4.19 -20.46
C LYS A 101 3.57 3.84 -19.03
N CYS A 102 3.45 4.82 -18.13
CA CYS A 102 3.12 4.59 -16.73
C CYS A 102 1.61 4.67 -16.42
N ARG A 103 0.77 4.92 -17.43
CA ARG A 103 -0.70 4.98 -17.28
C ARG A 103 -1.32 3.78 -16.56
N PRO A 104 -0.99 2.51 -16.88
CA PRO A 104 -1.61 1.37 -16.20
C PRO A 104 -1.26 1.30 -14.70
N LEU A 105 -0.09 1.79 -14.30
CA LEU A 105 0.30 1.85 -12.88
C LEU A 105 -0.46 2.96 -12.15
N PHE A 106 -0.67 4.09 -12.83
CA PHE A 106 -1.49 5.18 -12.31
C PHE A 106 -2.94 4.73 -12.09
N ASP A 107 -3.56 4.07 -13.06
CA ASP A 107 -4.95 3.61 -12.94
C ASP A 107 -5.11 2.57 -11.79
N GLN A 108 -4.10 1.73 -11.56
CA GLN A 108 -4.07 0.81 -10.41
C GLN A 108 -3.98 1.55 -9.08
N TYR A 109 -3.12 2.57 -9.00
CA TYR A 109 -2.97 3.40 -7.81
C TYR A 109 -4.25 4.19 -7.51
N GLU A 110 -4.86 4.80 -8.51
CA GLU A 110 -6.12 5.56 -8.39
C GLU A 110 -7.23 4.64 -7.85
N LYS A 111 -7.44 3.49 -8.50
CA LYS A 111 -8.44 2.50 -8.06
C LYS A 111 -8.17 1.99 -6.63
N ALA A 112 -6.92 1.76 -6.26
CA ALA A 112 -6.58 1.33 -4.91
C ALA A 112 -6.86 2.43 -3.88
N THR A 113 -6.53 3.68 -4.21
CA THR A 113 -6.76 4.86 -3.37
C THR A 113 -8.26 5.12 -3.17
N GLU A 114 -9.05 5.00 -4.24
CA GLU A 114 -10.52 5.07 -4.17
C GLU A 114 -11.09 4.01 -3.23
N ASN A 115 -10.69 2.74 -3.40
CA ASN A 115 -11.15 1.64 -2.54
C ASN A 115 -10.76 1.85 -1.07
N TRP A 116 -9.53 2.34 -0.84
CA TRP A 116 -9.05 2.68 0.50
C TRP A 116 -9.90 3.80 1.11
N PHE A 117 -10.19 4.86 0.36
CA PHE A 117 -11.00 5.99 0.83
C PHE A 117 -12.46 5.59 1.08
N ILE A 118 -13.04 4.74 0.24
CA ILE A 118 -14.38 4.18 0.45
C ILE A 118 -14.45 3.46 1.81
N LYS A 119 -13.43 2.67 2.16
CA LYS A 119 -13.39 1.92 3.42
C LYS A 119 -13.04 2.77 4.64
N TYR A 120 -12.01 3.62 4.54
CA TYR A 120 -11.39 4.30 5.69
C TYR A 120 -11.59 5.81 5.75
N GLY A 121 -12.02 6.45 4.66
CA GLY A 121 -12.28 7.88 4.60
C GLY A 121 -13.35 8.32 5.60
N ASP A 122 -13.24 9.55 6.09
CA ASP A 122 -14.23 10.21 6.96
C ASP A 122 -14.60 9.48 8.28
N LEU A 123 -13.81 8.49 8.70
CA LEU A 123 -14.04 7.77 9.96
C LEU A 123 -13.58 8.55 11.22
N GLY A 124 -12.89 9.68 11.04
CA GLY A 124 -12.30 10.49 12.12
C GLY A 124 -11.07 9.85 12.78
N GLY A 125 -10.54 10.52 13.82
CA GLY A 125 -9.34 10.08 14.55
C GLY A 125 -9.55 8.79 15.36
N TYR A 126 -10.76 8.56 15.88
CA TYR A 126 -11.11 7.38 16.68
C TYR A 126 -11.83 6.30 15.84
N ALA A 127 -11.35 6.05 14.63
CA ALA A 127 -11.92 5.04 13.75
C ALA A 127 -11.91 3.64 14.40
N SER A 128 -13.06 2.97 14.40
CA SER A 128 -13.26 1.61 14.92
C SER A 128 -13.87 0.71 13.85
N ALA A 129 -13.83 -0.61 14.06
CA ALA A 129 -14.51 -1.55 13.18
C ALA A 129 -16.01 -1.25 13.11
N LYS A 130 -16.61 -0.81 14.23
CA LYS A 130 -18.02 -0.42 14.29
C LYS A 130 -18.33 0.78 13.38
N THR A 131 -17.53 1.84 13.39
CA THR A 131 -17.78 3.01 12.54
C THR A 131 -17.60 2.69 11.06
N ALA A 132 -16.59 1.89 10.71
CA ALA A 132 -16.40 1.39 9.35
C ALA A 132 -17.59 0.53 8.88
N TYR A 133 -18.11 -0.32 9.76
CA TYR A 133 -19.29 -1.13 9.46
C TYR A 133 -20.57 -0.30 9.27
N MET A 134 -20.76 0.76 10.07
CA MET A 134 -21.89 1.68 9.87
C MET A 134 -21.76 2.47 8.56
N LYS A 135 -20.55 2.88 8.17
CA LYS A 135 -20.27 3.48 6.86
C LYS A 135 -20.64 2.52 5.72
N GLN A 136 -20.22 1.26 5.83
CA GLN A 136 -20.57 0.21 4.85
C GLN A 136 -22.09 0.02 4.75
N LYS A 137 -22.80 -0.03 5.87
CA LYS A 137 -24.27 -0.11 5.89
C LYS A 137 -24.92 1.07 5.19
N HIS A 138 -24.45 2.28 5.47
CA HIS A 138 -24.97 3.50 4.83
C HIS A 138 -24.82 3.41 3.31
N ARG A 139 -23.65 3.00 2.83
CA ARG A 139 -23.40 2.76 1.40
C ARG A 139 -24.36 1.72 0.81
N LEU A 140 -24.52 0.56 1.42
CA LEU A 140 -25.41 -0.50 0.91
C LEU A 140 -26.88 -0.05 0.87
N ILE A 141 -27.34 0.72 1.86
CA ILE A 141 -28.69 1.28 1.87
C ILE A 141 -28.86 2.29 0.73
N TRP A 142 -27.85 3.12 0.48
CA TRP A 142 -27.85 4.06 -0.64
C TRP A 142 -27.87 3.33 -1.98
N GLU A 143 -27.04 2.30 -2.15
CA GLU A 143 -26.93 1.51 -3.38
C GLU A 143 -28.25 0.80 -3.71
N ARG A 144 -28.95 0.31 -2.68
CA ARG A 144 -30.27 -0.28 -2.83
C ARG A 144 -31.31 0.72 -3.38
N ARG A 145 -31.20 2.02 -3.04
CA ARG A 145 -32.16 3.06 -3.46
C ARG A 145 -31.85 3.59 -4.86
N HIS A 146 -30.59 3.93 -5.10
CA HIS A 146 -30.18 4.71 -6.27
C HIS A 146 -29.42 3.90 -7.33
N GLY A 147 -29.01 2.66 -7.04
CA GLY A 147 -28.13 1.87 -7.91
C GLY A 147 -26.66 1.98 -7.49
N PRO A 148 -25.70 1.47 -8.28
CA PRO A 148 -24.30 1.50 -7.90
C PRO A 148 -23.80 2.93 -7.66
N VAL A 149 -22.92 3.13 -6.67
CA VAL A 149 -22.34 4.45 -6.37
C VAL A 149 -21.69 5.01 -7.64
N GLY A 150 -22.12 6.19 -8.07
CA GLY A 150 -21.70 6.84 -9.31
C GLY A 150 -22.75 6.87 -10.43
N SER A 151 -23.87 6.13 -10.33
CA SER A 151 -24.94 6.14 -11.35
C SER A 151 -25.92 7.32 -11.26
N GLY A 152 -25.70 8.27 -10.36
CA GLY A 152 -26.64 9.36 -10.07
C GLY A 152 -27.84 8.92 -9.21
N MET A 153 -28.54 9.89 -8.61
CA MET A 153 -29.80 9.61 -7.92
C MET A 153 -30.89 9.37 -8.97
N LYS A 154 -31.74 8.35 -8.77
CA LYS A 154 -32.98 8.24 -9.56
C LYS A 154 -33.81 9.49 -9.30
N GLU A 155 -34.29 10.14 -10.35
CA GLU A 155 -35.27 11.21 -10.22
C GLU A 155 -36.47 10.64 -9.44
N GLU A 156 -36.83 11.28 -8.34
CA GLU A 156 -38.10 10.98 -7.68
C GLU A 156 -39.18 11.27 -8.71
N ALA A 157 -39.88 10.23 -9.16
CA ALA A 157 -41.03 10.40 -10.04
C ALA A 157 -42.00 11.34 -9.30
N ALA A 158 -42.11 12.57 -9.80
CA ALA A 158 -43.02 13.57 -9.27
C ALA A 158 -44.43 12.99 -9.33
N HIS A 159 -44.98 12.66 -8.16
CA HIS A 159 -46.38 12.32 -7.96
C HIS A 159 -47.16 13.58 -7.61
#